data_AF-M1EP34-F1
#
_entry.id   AF-M1EP34-F1
#
_cell.length_a   1.000
_cell.length_b   1.000
_cell.length_c   1.000
_cell.angle_alpha   90.00
_cell.angle_beta   90.00
_cell.angle_gamma   90.00
#
_symmetry.space_group_name_H-M   'P 1'
#
loop_
_entity.id
_entity.type
_entity.pdbx_description
1 polymer ?
#
loop_
_entity_poly.entity_id
_entity_poly.type
_entity_poly.pdbx_seq_one_letter_code
_entity_poly.pdbx_strand_id
1 'polypeptide(L)'
;NTSLILFLNKKDLLAEKIRRIPLTICFPEYKGQNTYEEAAVYIQRQFEDLNRNKETKEIYSHFTCATDTSNIQFVFDAVTDVIIQNNLKYIGL
;
A
#
# COMPACT_ATOMS: atom_id res chain seq x y z
N ASN A 1 -4.69 -19.98 -3.28
CA ASN A 1 -4.06 -18.66 -3.50
C ASN A 1 -4.53 -17.73 -2.39
N THR A 2 -3.67 -16.91 -1.78
CA THR A 2 -4.06 -16.03 -0.66
C THR A 2 -3.67 -14.62 -1.00
N SER A 3 -4.66 -13.73 -1.02
CA SER A 3 -4.47 -12.32 -1.31
C SER A 3 -4.09 -11.56 -0.05
N LEU A 4 -3.26 -10.54 -0.20
CA LEU A 4 -2.79 -9.71 0.91
C LEU A 4 -3.22 -8.27 0.69
N ILE A 5 -3.84 -7.68 1.70
CA ILE A 5 -4.21 -6.26 1.71
C ILE A 5 -3.24 -5.53 2.63
N LEU A 6 -2.57 -4.51 2.12
CA LEU A 6 -1.61 -3.68 2.86
C LEU A 6 -2.21 -2.31 3.12
N PHE A 7 -2.47 -1.99 4.38
CA PHE A 7 -2.90 -0.65 4.79
C PHE A 7 -1.71 0.18 5.27
N LEU A 8 -1.39 1.23 4.52
CA LEU A 8 -0.44 2.27 4.88
C LEU A 8 -1.19 3.41 5.57
N ASN A 9 -1.48 3.20 6.86
CA ASN A 9 -2.27 4.14 7.65
C ASN A 9 -1.45 5.37 8.08
N LYS A 10 -2.15 6.41 8.53
CA LYS A 10 -1.61 7.70 9.00
C LYS A 10 -0.97 8.52 7.90
N LYS A 11 -1.56 8.51 6.69
CA LYS A 11 -1.08 9.30 5.54
C LYS A 11 -1.02 10.80 5.83
N ASP A 12 -1.92 11.28 6.67
CA ASP A 12 -1.99 12.65 7.19
C ASP A 12 -0.74 13.02 8.00
N LEU A 13 -0.34 12.15 8.93
CA LEU A 13 0.86 12.37 9.74
C LEU A 13 2.13 12.27 8.90
N LEU A 14 2.16 11.40 7.88
CA LEU A 14 3.28 11.35 6.94
C LEU A 14 3.40 12.67 6.17
N ALA A 15 2.28 13.20 5.65
CA ALA A 15 2.24 14.46 4.91
C ALA A 15 2.67 15.67 5.75
N GLU A 16 2.38 15.67 7.05
CA GLU A 16 2.87 16.71 7.96
C GLU A 16 4.37 16.56 8.27
N LYS A 17 4.80 15.34 8.63
CA LYS A 17 6.17 15.09 9.10
C LYS A 17 7.21 15.24 8.01
N ILE A 18 6.90 14.84 6.78
CA ILE A 18 7.86 14.88 5.67
C ILE A 18 8.36 16.30 5.40
N ARG A 19 7.56 17.33 5.70
CA ARG A 19 7.95 18.74 5.55
C ARG A 19 9.05 19.20 6.52
N ARG A 20 9.23 18.48 7.63
CA ARG A 20 10.15 18.85 8.73
C ARG A 20 11.26 17.82 8.93
N ILE A 21 10.97 16.56 8.67
CA ILE A 21 11.82 15.42 8.97
C ILE A 21 12.02 14.67 7.64
N PRO A 22 13.26 14.63 7.11
CA PRO A 22 13.53 13.92 5.86
C PRO A 22 13.32 12.41 6.03
N LEU A 23 12.83 11.75 4.99
CA LEU A 23 12.59 10.30 5.01
C LEU A 23 13.88 9.50 5.24
N THR A 24 15.04 10.07 4.89
CA THR A 24 16.37 9.46 5.03
C THR A 24 16.74 9.08 6.46
N ILE A 25 16.10 9.66 7.47
CA ILE A 25 16.28 9.28 8.87
C ILE A 25 15.85 7.82 9.11
N CYS A 26 14.80 7.37 8.44
CA CYS A 26 14.32 5.99 8.52
C CYS A 26 14.88 5.12 7.39
N PHE A 27 15.12 5.72 6.22
CA PHE A 27 15.57 5.03 5.01
C PHE A 27 16.80 5.73 4.41
N PRO A 28 18.01 5.45 4.91
CA PRO A 28 19.23 6.13 4.46
C PRO A 28 19.48 6.06 2.95
N GLU A 29 19.00 5.00 2.30
CA GLU A 29 19.11 4.76 0.85
C GLU A 29 18.06 5.52 0.01
N TYR A 30 17.17 6.29 0.65
CA TYR A 30 16.15 7.06 -0.05
C TYR A 30 16.79 8.23 -0.81
N LYS A 31 16.65 8.21 -2.14
CA LYS A 31 17.19 9.24 -3.06
C LYS A 31 16.10 10.12 -3.69
N GLY A 32 14.84 9.90 -3.33
CA GLY A 32 13.71 10.66 -3.85
C GLY A 32 13.60 12.05 -3.21
N GLN A 33 12.71 12.86 -3.77
CA GLN A 33 12.34 14.16 -3.24
C GLN A 33 11.67 14.03 -1.88
N ASN A 34 11.83 15.04 -1.03
CA ASN A 34 11.23 15.07 0.29
C ASN A 34 9.76 15.56 0.24
N THR A 35 8.98 14.96 -0.66
CA THR A 35 7.55 15.21 -0.86
C THR A 35 6.73 14.04 -0.35
N TYR A 36 5.46 14.28 -0.01
CA TYR A 36 4.57 13.21 0.46
C TYR A 36 4.41 12.14 -0.62
N GLU A 37 4.24 12.55 -1.88
CA GLU A 37 3.95 11.68 -3.01
C GLU A 37 5.09 10.69 -3.25
N GLU A 38 6.34 11.16 -3.29
CA GLU A 38 7.49 10.27 -3.50
C GLU A 38 7.78 9.42 -2.26
N ALA A 39 7.66 9.99 -1.05
CA ALA A 39 7.89 9.28 0.20
C ALA A 39 6.88 8.13 0.40
N ALA A 40 5.59 8.39 0.12
CA ALA A 40 4.52 7.41 0.23
C ALA A 40 4.75 6.23 -0.73
N VAL A 41 5.05 6.52 -2.00
CA VAL A 41 5.35 5.50 -3.02
C VAL A 41 6.58 4.69 -2.65
N TYR A 42 7.62 5.34 -2.12
CA TYR A 42 8.81 4.62 -1.68
C TYR A 42 8.50 3.68 -0.52
N ILE A 43 7.81 4.14 0.51
CA ILE A 43 7.42 3.29 1.65
C ILE A 43 6.59 2.09 1.17
N GLN A 44 5.62 2.31 0.27
CA GLN A 44 4.84 1.22 -0.32
C GLN A 44 5.72 0.17 -0.99
N ARG A 45 6.67 0.60 -1.84
CA ARG A 45 7.62 -0.30 -2.51
C ARG A 45 8.47 -1.09 -1.53
N GLN A 46 8.92 -0.47 -0.43
CA GLN A 46 9.69 -1.17 0.59
C GLN A 46 8.94 -2.36 1.21
N PHE A 47 7.60 -2.30 1.28
CA PHE A 47 6.78 -3.45 1.71
C PHE A 47 6.53 -4.45 0.58
N GLU A 48 6.19 -3.96 -0.61
CA GLU A 48 5.90 -4.81 -1.78
C GLU A 48 7.12 -5.61 -2.24
N ASP A 49 8.33 -5.07 -2.08
CA ASP A 49 9.58 -5.77 -2.43
C ASP A 49 9.94 -6.90 -1.47
N LEU A 50 9.31 -6.96 -0.29
CA LEU A 50 9.43 -8.11 0.61
C LEU A 50 8.60 -9.31 0.14
N ASN A 51 7.70 -9.12 -0.82
CA ASN A 51 6.94 -10.20 -1.41
C ASN A 51 7.83 -11.08 -2.29
N ARG A 52 8.17 -12.27 -1.79
CA ARG A 52 8.98 -13.25 -2.53
C ARG A 52 8.23 -13.94 -3.68
N ASN A 53 6.91 -13.86 -3.69
CA ASN A 53 6.04 -14.60 -4.61
C ASN A 53 5.16 -13.65 -5.43
N LYS A 54 5.76 -12.60 -6.04
CA LYS A 54 5.03 -11.54 -6.77
C LYS A 54 4.12 -12.07 -7.89
N GLU A 55 4.47 -13.20 -8.50
CA GLU A 55 3.70 -13.82 -9.60
C GLU A 55 2.42 -14.52 -9.13
N THR A 56 2.38 -14.97 -7.88
CA THR A 56 1.25 -15.77 -7.36
C THR A 56 0.47 -15.04 -6.29
N LYS A 57 1.11 -14.14 -5.53
CA LYS A 57 0.50 -13.39 -4.44
C LYS A 57 0.57 -11.91 -4.74
N GLU A 58 -0.54 -11.34 -5.14
CA GLU A 58 -0.67 -9.89 -5.32
C GLU A 58 -0.89 -9.20 -3.96
N ILE A 59 -0.29 -8.02 -3.80
CA ILE A 59 -0.47 -7.15 -2.63
C ILE A 59 -1.29 -5.94 -3.07
N TYR A 60 -2.45 -5.76 -2.44
CA TYR A 60 -3.32 -4.60 -2.67
C TYR A 60 -3.03 -3.53 -1.61
N SER A 61 -2.25 -2.52 -2.01
CA SER A 61 -1.77 -1.44 -1.12
C SER A 61 -2.72 -0.23 -1.11
N HIS A 62 -3.07 0.25 0.09
CA HIS A 62 -3.95 1.40 0.27
C HIS A 62 -3.44 2.35 1.35
N PHE A 63 -3.39 3.65 1.04
CA PHE A 63 -3.10 4.69 2.01
C PHE A 63 -4.37 5.11 2.75
N THR A 64 -4.37 4.99 4.07
CA THR A 64 -5.53 5.31 4.91
C THR A 64 -5.21 6.40 5.92
N CYS A 65 -6.26 7.09 6.36
CA CYS A 65 -6.25 7.93 7.55
C CYS A 65 -7.26 7.36 8.54
N ALA A 66 -6.91 7.31 9.82
CA ALA A 66 -7.77 6.73 10.86
C ALA A 66 -9.12 7.46 11.01
N THR A 67 -9.22 8.71 10.57
CA THR A 67 -10.46 9.49 10.57
C THR A 67 -11.26 9.36 9.27
N ASP A 68 -10.68 8.76 8.22
CA ASP A 68 -11.30 8.57 6.90
C ASP A 68 -11.56 7.08 6.64
N THR A 69 -12.16 6.42 7.64
CA THR A 69 -12.53 5.00 7.62
C THR A 69 -13.72 4.71 6.70
N SER A 70 -14.38 5.75 6.20
CA SER A 70 -15.49 5.69 5.23
C SER A 70 -15.11 4.98 3.92
N ASN A 71 -13.84 5.04 3.52
CA ASN A 71 -13.36 4.38 2.30
C ASN A 71 -12.94 2.91 2.49
N ILE A 72 -12.82 2.44 3.73
CA ILE A 72 -12.27 1.11 3.99
C ILE A 72 -13.24 0.02 3.53
N GLN A 73 -14.55 0.15 3.79
CA GLN A 73 -15.54 -0.84 3.35
C GLN A 73 -15.61 -0.94 1.83
N PHE A 74 -15.66 0.20 1.11
CA PHE A 74 -15.64 0.21 -0.36
C PHE A 74 -14.37 -0.40 -0.94
N VAL A 75 -13.22 -0.11 -0.33
CA VAL A 75 -11.94 -0.70 -0.73
C VAL A 75 -11.91 -2.20 -0.45
N PHE A 76 -12.41 -2.65 0.70
CA PHE A 76 -12.52 -4.07 1.01
C PHE A 76 -13.44 -4.79 0.03
N ASP A 77 -14.59 -4.20 -0.32
CA ASP A 77 -15.54 -4.78 -1.26
C ASP A 77 -14.93 -4.86 -2.67
N ALA A 78 -14.30 -3.77 -3.15
CA ALA A 78 -13.63 -3.74 -4.45
C ALA A 78 -12.44 -4.71 -4.54
N VAL A 79 -11.64 -4.81 -3.48
CA VAL A 79 -10.51 -5.75 -3.42
C VAL A 79 -11.02 -7.19 -3.30
N THR A 80 -12.10 -7.43 -2.53
CA THR A 80 -12.74 -8.75 -2.44
C THR A 80 -13.27 -9.19 -3.80
N ASP A 81 -13.91 -8.30 -4.56
CA ASP A 81 -14.39 -8.59 -5.92
C ASP A 81 -13.24 -8.92 -6.87
N VAL A 82 -12.16 -8.14 -6.87
CA VAL A 82 -10.97 -8.40 -7.69
C VAL A 82 -10.32 -9.74 -7.33
N ILE A 83 -10.20 -10.04 -6.03
CA ILE A 83 -9.64 -11.30 -5.53
C ILE A 83 -10.53 -12.48 -5.93
N ILE A 84 -11.85 -12.37 -5.77
CA ILE A 84 -12.81 -13.41 -6.15
C ILE A 84 -12.76 -13.61 -7.66
N GLN A 85 -12.78 -12.55 -8.47
CA GLN A 85 -12.65 -12.66 -9.92
C GLN A 85 -11.34 -13.32 -10.36
N ASN A 86 -10.21 -12.99 -9.73
CA ASN A 86 -8.92 -13.62 -10.02
C ASN A 86 -8.90 -15.11 -9.62
N ASN A 87 -9.52 -15.46 -8.49
CA ASN A 87 -9.66 -16.86 -8.08
C ASN A 87 -10.62 -17.63 -9.00
N LEU A 88 -11.69 -17.00 -9.51
CA LEU A 88 -12.64 -17.59 -10.47
C LEU A 88 -11.98 -17.82 -11.84
N LYS A 89 -11.21 -16.85 -12.35
CA LYS A 89 -10.40 -17.03 -13.56
C LYS A 89 -9.40 -18.17 -13.45
N TYR A 90 -8.78 -18.34 -12.28
CA TYR A 90 -7.83 -19.43 -12.04
C TYR A 90 -8.48 -20.83 -12.13
N ILE A 91 -9.79 -20.95 -11.85
CA ILE A 91 -10.55 -22.20 -12.00
C ILE A 91 -11.26 -22.33 -13.37
N GLY A 92 -11.04 -21.37 -14.29
CA GLY A 92 -11.55 -21.44 -15.67
C GLY A 92 -13.00 -20.98 -15.86
N LEU A 93 -13.52 -20.16 -14.93
CA LEU A 93 -14.83 -19.47 -15.04
C LEU A 93 -14.66 -18.00 -15.39
#